data_AF-A0A8X6XBM7-F1
#
_entry.id   AF-A0A8X6XBM7-F1
#
_cell.length_a   1.000
_cell.length_b   1.000
_cell.length_c   1.000
_cell.angle_alpha   90.00
_cell.angle_beta   90.00
_cell.angle_gamma   90.00
#
_symmetry.space_group_name_H-M   'P 1'
#
loop_
_entity.id
_entity.type
_entity.pdbx_description
1 polymer ?
#
loop_
_entity_poly.entity_id
_entity_poly.type
_entity_poly.pdbx_seq_one_letter_code
_entity_poly.pdbx_strand_id
1 'polypeptide(L)'
;MWKTDIFEGILMPVQHVHLEAPHIVRKRSISQPLRIKVFYDKSVYRLPSEKFEVINNTILPQALEYWQRTLLVRPMVVPIKLNRKCPNNQAFFPVNVSEQHCKERCENITTCGEVVVPEEHLEPCRVCSATGHFCTTSTPKGQGIQNADFVFYVSAMQTDRCHKGQTVAYAAHCQQEAALDRPIAGHANLCPNSISTKPQDLDTLLSTVKHEILHALGFSVSLYAYFRDKSGYPLTPRGRNGKPMVNKVSGIELNNPFGKPAIPFREGNSQNLVTIGSNTRQIETSLY
;
A
#
# COMPACT_ATOMS: atom_id res chain seq x y z
N MET A 1 -3.53 -17.54 41.15
CA MET A 1 -2.87 -18.20 40.01
C MET A 1 -3.72 -17.95 38.77
N TRP A 2 -3.47 -16.85 38.05
CA TRP A 2 -4.23 -16.49 36.85
C TRP A 2 -3.31 -16.60 35.64
N LYS A 3 -3.79 -17.24 34.57
CA LYS A 3 -3.02 -17.46 33.35
C LYS A 3 -2.86 -16.15 32.58
N THR A 4 -1.73 -16.03 31.89
CA THR A 4 -1.37 -14.88 31.05
C THR A 4 -2.19 -14.87 29.76
N ASP A 5 -3.07 -13.88 29.60
CA ASP A 5 -3.66 -13.56 28.30
C ASP A 5 -2.62 -12.83 27.43
N ILE A 6 -2.16 -13.51 26.38
CA ILE A 6 -1.20 -12.95 25.40
C ILE A 6 -1.99 -12.18 24.34
N PHE A 7 -2.58 -11.05 24.73
CA PHE A 7 -3.33 -10.16 23.84
C PHE A 7 -3.09 -8.66 24.15
N GLU A 8 -1.84 -8.22 24.00
CA GLU A 8 -1.52 -6.80 23.81
C GLU A 8 -0.90 -6.56 22.44
N GLY A 9 -1.59 -5.78 21.60
CA GLY A 9 -1.09 -5.38 20.28
C GLY A 9 -2.17 -4.80 19.38
N ILE A 10 -2.43 -3.49 19.49
CA ILE A 10 -3.20 -2.74 18.49
C ILE A 10 -2.22 -1.90 17.66
N LEU A 11 -1.94 -2.34 16.42
CA LEU A 11 -2.24 -1.62 15.17
C LEU A 11 -1.61 -2.36 13.98
N MET A 12 -2.44 -2.58 12.95
CA MET A 12 -2.14 -3.06 11.59
C MET A 12 -0.79 -3.79 11.38
N PRO A 13 -0.75 -5.14 11.42
CA PRO A 13 0.44 -5.85 10.96
C PRO A 13 0.60 -5.59 9.46
N VAL A 14 1.71 -4.94 9.08
CA VAL A 14 2.11 -4.82 7.67
C VAL A 14 2.03 -6.19 7.01
N GLN A 15 1.19 -6.30 5.98
CA GLN A 15 0.94 -7.54 5.25
C GLN A 15 1.99 -7.69 4.16
N HIS A 16 3.00 -8.51 4.47
CA HIS A 16 4.06 -8.88 3.55
C HIS A 16 3.64 -10.07 2.68
N VAL A 17 3.72 -9.86 1.37
CA VAL A 17 3.44 -10.85 0.33
C VAL A 17 4.76 -11.43 -0.19
N HIS A 18 4.89 -12.75 -0.16
CA HIS A 18 6.05 -13.41 -0.77
C HIS A 18 5.84 -13.55 -2.28
N LEU A 19 6.51 -12.70 -3.06
CA LEU A 19 6.50 -12.75 -4.53
C LEU A 19 7.80 -13.33 -5.08
N GLU A 20 8.95 -12.87 -4.58
CA GLU A 20 10.28 -13.25 -5.03
C GLU A 20 11.30 -13.21 -3.88
N ALA A 21 12.40 -13.96 -3.99
CA ALA A 21 13.41 -14.00 -2.94
C ALA A 21 14.24 -12.70 -2.84
N PRO A 22 14.58 -12.21 -1.62
CA PRO A 22 15.29 -10.94 -1.44
C PRO A 22 16.60 -10.81 -2.22
N HIS A 23 17.37 -11.89 -2.30
CA HIS A 23 18.67 -11.91 -2.98
C HIS A 23 18.56 -11.82 -4.52
N ILE A 24 17.38 -12.09 -5.10
CA ILE A 24 17.10 -11.91 -6.52
C ILE A 24 16.73 -10.44 -6.79
N VAL A 25 15.74 -9.91 -6.06
CA VAL A 25 15.23 -8.55 -6.27
C VAL A 25 16.33 -7.51 -6.02
N ARG A 26 17.18 -7.70 -5.00
CA ARG A 26 18.28 -6.79 -4.66
C ARG A 26 19.35 -6.65 -5.74
N LYS A 27 19.58 -7.69 -6.55
CA LYS A 27 20.54 -7.66 -7.66
C LYS A 27 20.04 -6.86 -8.88
N ARG A 28 18.75 -6.50 -8.91
CA ARG A 28 18.18 -5.70 -10.00
C ARG A 28 18.60 -4.24 -9.87
N SER A 29 18.98 -3.67 -11.00
CA SER A 29 19.12 -2.22 -11.18
C SER A 29 17.76 -1.52 -11.07
N ILE A 30 17.83 -0.24 -10.71
CA ILE A 30 16.72 0.71 -10.83
C ILE A 30 16.76 1.19 -12.28
N SER A 31 15.84 0.71 -13.12
CA SER A 31 16.03 0.82 -14.57
C SER A 31 14.77 1.12 -15.38
N GLN A 32 13.59 1.16 -14.77
CA GLN A 32 12.35 1.46 -15.47
C GLN A 32 11.46 2.41 -14.69
N PRO A 33 10.61 3.20 -15.37
CA PRO A 33 9.49 3.92 -14.77
C PRO A 33 8.54 2.97 -14.01
N LEU A 34 7.91 3.46 -12.95
CA LEU A 34 6.90 2.72 -12.19
C LEU A 34 5.70 2.38 -13.09
N ARG A 35 5.29 1.10 -13.13
CA ARG A 35 4.06 0.66 -13.81
C ARG A 35 2.92 0.49 -12.79
N ILE A 36 1.91 1.36 -12.86
CA ILE A 36 0.70 1.28 -12.03
C ILE A 36 -0.42 0.62 -12.84
N LYS A 37 -1.04 -0.44 -12.31
CA LYS A 37 -2.30 -1.00 -12.84
C LYS A 37 -3.46 -0.57 -11.97
N VAL A 38 -4.43 0.13 -12.55
CA VAL A 38 -5.58 0.69 -11.84
C VAL A 38 -6.80 -0.19 -12.03
N PHE A 39 -7.56 -0.38 -10.94
CA PHE A 39 -8.84 -1.08 -10.95
C PHE A 39 -9.90 -0.20 -10.28
N TYR A 40 -10.98 0.08 -11.01
CA TYR A 40 -12.08 0.92 -10.55
C TYR A 40 -13.19 0.08 -9.92
N ASP A 41 -13.63 0.46 -8.73
CA ASP A 41 -14.88 -0.05 -8.17
C ASP A 41 -16.11 0.57 -8.88
N LYS A 42 -17.23 -0.15 -8.82
CA LYS A 42 -18.54 0.27 -9.36
C LYS A 42 -19.04 1.61 -8.78
N SER A 43 -18.53 2.09 -7.65
CA SER A 43 -18.81 3.43 -7.13
C SER A 43 -18.29 4.54 -8.04
N VAL A 44 -17.14 4.37 -8.71
CA VAL A 44 -16.57 5.41 -9.60
C VAL A 44 -17.47 5.64 -10.82
N TYR A 45 -17.96 4.57 -11.44
CA TYR A 45 -18.92 4.63 -12.55
C TYR A 45 -20.34 5.08 -12.14
N ARG A 46 -20.61 5.25 -10.83
CA ARG A 46 -21.87 5.79 -10.30
C ARG A 46 -21.76 7.27 -9.88
N LEU A 47 -20.62 7.92 -10.11
CA LEU A 47 -20.51 9.37 -10.00
C LEU A 47 -21.43 10.06 -11.03
N PRO A 48 -21.97 11.25 -10.73
CA PRO A 48 -22.61 12.11 -11.73
C PRO A 48 -21.66 12.36 -12.91
N SER A 49 -22.20 12.43 -14.13
CA SER A 49 -21.39 12.45 -15.37
C SER A 49 -20.26 13.47 -15.37
N GLU A 50 -20.52 14.72 -14.97
CA GLU A 50 -19.50 15.77 -14.86
C GLU A 50 -18.33 15.38 -13.93
N LYS A 51 -18.63 14.77 -12.78
CA LYS A 51 -17.62 14.29 -11.82
C LYS A 51 -16.88 13.07 -12.36
N PHE A 52 -17.59 12.16 -13.01
CA PHE A 52 -16.98 11.00 -13.65
C PHE A 52 -16.00 11.42 -14.75
N GLU A 53 -16.38 12.34 -15.64
CA GLU A 53 -15.53 12.84 -16.72
C GLU A 53 -14.28 13.55 -16.19
N VAL A 54 -14.42 14.46 -15.21
CA VAL A 54 -13.28 15.12 -14.56
C VAL A 54 -12.33 14.10 -13.93
N ILE A 55 -12.86 13.13 -13.17
CA ILE A 55 -12.02 12.13 -12.49
C ILE A 55 -11.36 11.15 -13.47
N ASN A 56 -12.13 10.56 -14.37
CA ASN A 56 -11.69 9.48 -15.25
C ASN A 56 -10.83 9.97 -16.43
N ASN A 57 -11.14 11.14 -16.99
CA ASN A 57 -10.47 11.64 -18.19
C ASN A 57 -9.35 12.66 -17.89
N THR A 58 -9.39 13.31 -16.72
CA THR A 58 -8.44 14.40 -16.36
C THR A 58 -7.61 14.06 -15.13
N ILE A 59 -8.24 14.03 -13.94
CA ILE A 59 -7.53 14.05 -12.66
C ILE A 59 -6.71 12.78 -12.42
N LEU A 60 -7.33 11.59 -12.54
CA LEU A 60 -6.60 10.34 -12.29
C LEU A 60 -5.53 10.05 -13.35
N PRO A 61 -5.80 10.15 -14.67
CA PRO A 61 -4.77 9.97 -15.69
C PRO A 61 -3.54 10.85 -15.46
N GLN A 62 -3.73 12.15 -15.20
CA GLN A 62 -2.61 13.07 -14.96
C GLN A 62 -1.85 12.77 -13.66
N ALA A 63 -2.55 12.45 -12.57
CA ALA A 63 -1.91 12.13 -11.29
C ALA A 63 -1.11 10.80 -11.35
N LEU A 64 -1.66 9.80 -12.05
CA LEU A 64 -0.99 8.52 -12.29
C LEU A 64 0.22 8.69 -13.22
N GLU A 65 0.06 9.39 -14.34
CA GLU A 65 1.14 9.66 -15.29
C GLU A 65 2.30 10.39 -14.63
N TYR A 66 2.02 11.41 -13.80
CA TYR A 66 3.03 12.11 -13.01
C TYR A 66 3.87 11.13 -12.18
N TRP A 67 3.24 10.25 -11.40
CA TRP A 67 3.97 9.30 -10.55
C TRP A 67 4.66 8.18 -11.34
N GLN A 68 4.07 7.69 -12.42
CA GLN A 68 4.72 6.71 -13.29
C GLN A 68 6.00 7.27 -13.93
N ARG A 69 5.99 8.54 -14.37
CA ARG A 69 7.15 9.21 -14.99
C ARG A 69 8.21 9.66 -13.96
N THR A 70 7.79 10.12 -12.78
CA THR A 70 8.69 10.65 -11.74
C THR A 70 9.49 9.57 -11.01
N LEU A 71 8.95 8.34 -10.96
CA LEU A 71 9.46 7.27 -10.11
C LEU A 71 10.14 6.16 -10.92
N LEU A 72 11.45 5.97 -10.72
CA LEU A 72 12.12 4.76 -11.18
C LEU A 72 12.04 3.66 -10.13
N VAL A 73 11.97 2.41 -10.58
CA VAL A 73 11.85 1.23 -9.73
C VAL A 73 12.78 0.08 -10.16
N ARG A 74 13.02 -0.84 -9.22
CA ARG A 74 13.43 -2.20 -9.55
C ARG A 74 12.25 -2.93 -10.19
N PRO A 75 12.41 -3.53 -11.38
CA PRO A 75 11.29 -4.17 -12.09
C PRO A 75 10.76 -5.39 -11.33
N MET A 76 9.43 -5.50 -11.22
CA MET A 76 8.77 -6.75 -10.91
C MET A 76 8.56 -7.57 -12.19
N VAL A 77 8.99 -8.84 -12.15
CA VAL A 77 8.93 -9.76 -13.31
C VAL A 77 7.92 -10.89 -13.12
N VAL A 78 7.35 -11.03 -11.92
CA VAL A 78 6.29 -11.98 -11.59
C VAL A 78 4.93 -11.26 -11.47
N PRO A 79 3.79 -11.95 -11.63
CA PRO A 79 2.48 -11.35 -11.41
C PRO A 79 2.26 -11.00 -9.93
N ILE A 80 1.70 -9.82 -9.65
CA ILE A 80 1.28 -9.44 -8.29
C ILE A 80 0.09 -10.30 -7.88
N LYS A 81 0.18 -10.93 -6.71
CA LYS A 81 -0.90 -11.73 -6.10
C LYS A 81 -1.01 -11.36 -4.64
N LEU A 82 -2.18 -10.91 -4.21
CA LEU A 82 -2.37 -10.35 -2.87
C LEU A 82 -2.75 -11.44 -1.86
N ASN A 83 -2.22 -11.37 -0.65
CA ASN A 83 -2.60 -12.29 0.42
C ASN A 83 -4.09 -12.09 0.75
N ARG A 84 -4.80 -13.18 1.02
CA ARG A 84 -6.17 -13.09 1.52
C ARG A 84 -6.21 -12.51 2.93
N LYS A 85 -7.29 -11.80 3.23
CA LYS A 85 -7.57 -11.31 4.58
C LYS A 85 -7.84 -12.49 5.51
N CYS A 86 -7.20 -12.49 6.68
CA CYS A 86 -7.49 -13.43 7.75
C CYS A 86 -8.51 -12.82 8.74
N PRO A 87 -9.32 -13.65 9.42
CA PRO A 87 -10.21 -13.18 10.49
C PRO A 87 -9.47 -12.33 11.53
N ASN A 88 -10.08 -11.22 11.93
CA ASN A 88 -9.50 -10.23 12.86
C ASN A 88 -8.12 -9.68 12.43
N ASN A 89 -7.76 -9.79 11.14
CA ASN A 89 -6.40 -9.54 10.61
C ASN A 89 -5.29 -10.37 11.29
N GLN A 90 -5.64 -11.50 11.92
CA GLN A 90 -4.69 -12.38 12.61
C GLN A 90 -4.11 -13.39 11.63
N ALA A 91 -2.88 -13.13 11.22
CA ALA A 91 -2.11 -13.96 10.31
C ALA A 91 -0.77 -14.36 10.95
N PHE A 92 -0.25 -15.53 10.57
CA PHE A 92 1.04 -16.03 11.04
C PHE A 92 1.83 -16.67 9.90
N PHE A 93 3.11 -16.93 10.17
CA PHE A 93 4.05 -17.56 9.26
C PHE A 93 4.52 -18.86 9.93
N PRO A 94 4.15 -20.04 9.42
CA PRO A 94 4.63 -21.31 9.96
C PRO A 94 6.17 -21.41 9.90
N VAL A 95 6.75 -22.26 10.76
CA VAL A 95 8.22 -22.45 10.78
C VAL A 95 8.71 -22.91 9.41
N ASN A 96 9.75 -22.24 8.89
CA ASN A 96 10.32 -22.46 7.56
C ASN A 96 9.38 -22.18 6.36
N VAL A 97 8.23 -21.51 6.57
CA VAL A 97 7.30 -21.12 5.51
C VAL A 97 7.27 -19.60 5.39
N SER A 98 7.43 -19.09 4.16
CA SER A 98 7.50 -17.66 3.89
C SER A 98 6.14 -17.01 3.68
N GLU A 99 5.13 -17.83 3.44
CA GLU A 99 3.79 -17.42 3.06
C GLU A 99 2.86 -17.29 4.27
N GLN A 100 2.04 -16.25 4.22
CA GLN A 100 1.03 -15.94 5.22
C GLN A 100 -0.01 -17.07 5.30
N HIS A 101 -0.30 -17.52 6.53
CA HIS A 101 -1.39 -18.45 6.84
C HIS A 101 -2.39 -17.79 7.80
N CYS A 102 -3.67 -18.11 7.62
CA CYS A 102 -4.75 -17.74 8.54
C CYS A 102 -5.03 -18.86 9.53
N LYS A 103 -5.59 -18.50 10.71
CA LYS A 103 -6.07 -19.48 11.68
C LYS A 103 -7.44 -20.00 11.24
N GLU A 104 -7.55 -21.32 11.04
CA GLU A 104 -8.77 -22.08 10.68
C GLU A 104 -9.41 -21.76 9.31
N ARG A 105 -9.56 -20.47 8.95
CA ARG A 105 -10.18 -20.00 7.70
C ARG A 105 -9.59 -18.68 7.23
N CYS A 106 -9.70 -18.37 5.94
CA CYS A 106 -9.60 -17.00 5.45
C CYS A 106 -10.97 -16.29 5.58
N GLU A 107 -10.99 -14.97 5.44
CA GLU A 107 -12.24 -14.26 5.16
C GLU A 107 -12.73 -14.55 3.75
N ASN A 108 -14.05 -14.62 3.57
CA ASN A 108 -14.68 -14.82 2.26
C ASN A 108 -14.47 -13.64 1.31
N ILE A 109 -14.17 -12.45 1.85
CA ILE A 109 -13.96 -11.22 1.09
C ILE A 109 -12.65 -10.59 1.56
N THR A 110 -11.72 -10.40 0.62
CA THR A 110 -10.51 -9.59 0.83
C THR A 110 -10.74 -8.19 0.28
N THR A 111 -10.45 -7.16 1.07
CA THR A 111 -10.61 -5.76 0.66
C THR A 111 -9.28 -5.02 0.70
N CYS A 112 -9.13 -4.02 -0.16
CA CYS A 112 -8.05 -3.05 -0.16
C CYS A 112 -8.71 -1.67 -0.05
N GLY A 113 -8.73 -1.14 1.18
CA GLY A 113 -9.64 -0.05 1.55
C GLY A 113 -11.11 -0.45 1.37
N GLU A 114 -11.86 0.42 0.70
CA GLU A 114 -13.29 0.23 0.40
C GLU A 114 -13.54 -0.69 -0.81
N VAL A 115 -12.48 -1.10 -1.54
CA VAL A 115 -12.60 -1.92 -2.75
C VAL A 115 -12.46 -3.40 -2.41
N VAL A 116 -13.40 -4.23 -2.87
CA VAL A 116 -13.26 -5.69 -2.87
C VAL A 116 -12.22 -6.10 -3.90
N VAL A 117 -11.21 -6.84 -3.49
CA VAL A 117 -10.15 -7.34 -4.37
C VAL A 117 -10.68 -8.54 -5.17
N PRO A 118 -10.66 -8.50 -6.52
CA PRO A 118 -11.08 -9.63 -7.36
C PRO A 118 -10.32 -10.92 -7.05
N GLU A 119 -11.01 -12.07 -7.11
CA GLU A 119 -10.48 -13.38 -6.75
C GLU A 119 -9.27 -13.80 -7.60
N GLU A 120 -9.25 -13.40 -8.87
CA GLU A 120 -8.13 -13.62 -9.80
C GLU A 120 -6.85 -12.88 -9.40
N HIS A 121 -6.94 -11.84 -8.56
CA HIS A 121 -5.79 -11.11 -8.01
C HIS A 121 -5.24 -11.72 -6.72
N LEU A 122 -5.94 -12.68 -6.12
CA LEU A 122 -5.60 -13.22 -4.80
C LEU A 122 -4.71 -14.47 -4.89
N GLU A 123 -3.81 -14.60 -3.92
CA GLU A 123 -3.22 -15.87 -3.54
C GLU A 123 -4.32 -16.87 -3.10
N PRO A 124 -4.07 -18.19 -3.17
CA PRO A 124 -4.97 -19.18 -2.58
C PRO A 124 -5.09 -18.96 -1.07
N CYS A 125 -6.23 -19.34 -0.51
CA CYS A 125 -6.40 -19.37 0.93
C CYS A 125 -5.47 -20.40 1.54
N ARG A 126 -4.63 -19.97 2.48
CA ARG A 126 -3.71 -20.82 3.25
C ARG A 126 -4.16 -20.78 4.71
N VAL A 127 -4.44 -21.94 5.28
CA VAL A 127 -4.94 -22.06 6.66
C VAL A 127 -4.14 -23.11 7.41
N CYS A 128 -4.06 -22.99 8.72
CA CYS A 128 -3.67 -24.11 9.58
C CYS A 128 -4.67 -24.23 10.74
N SER A 129 -4.58 -25.32 11.51
CA SER A 129 -5.36 -25.55 12.72
C SER A 129 -5.22 -24.40 13.74
N ALA A 130 -6.08 -24.43 14.76
CA ALA A 130 -6.01 -23.50 15.88
C ALA A 130 -4.64 -23.44 16.59
N THR A 131 -3.84 -24.50 16.47
CA THR A 131 -2.50 -24.68 17.05
C THR A 131 -1.36 -24.39 16.09
N GLY A 132 -1.64 -23.93 14.85
CA GLY A 132 -0.62 -23.66 13.83
C GLY A 132 -0.07 -24.90 13.11
N HIS A 133 -0.72 -26.05 13.25
CA HIS A 133 -0.36 -27.33 12.62
C HIS A 133 -1.35 -27.71 11.51
N PHE A 134 -1.09 -28.78 10.76
CA PHE A 134 -2.00 -29.29 9.72
C PHE A 134 -2.40 -28.23 8.69
N CYS A 135 -1.40 -27.53 8.14
CA CYS A 135 -1.64 -26.47 7.16
C CYS A 135 -2.15 -27.02 5.83
N THR A 136 -3.15 -26.35 5.25
CA THR A 136 -3.73 -26.67 3.93
C THR A 136 -3.81 -25.41 3.06
N THR A 137 -3.87 -25.61 1.74
CA THR A 137 -3.96 -24.53 0.75
C THR A 137 -5.09 -24.82 -0.23
N SER A 138 -5.96 -23.83 -0.49
CA SER A 138 -7.07 -23.95 -1.42
C SER A 138 -6.60 -23.95 -2.89
N THR A 139 -7.39 -24.54 -3.78
CA THR A 139 -7.21 -24.46 -5.22
C THR A 139 -8.53 -24.08 -5.91
N PRO A 140 -8.52 -23.33 -7.02
CA PRO A 140 -7.36 -22.85 -7.77
C PRO A 140 -6.69 -21.60 -7.15
N LYS A 141 -5.52 -21.24 -7.68
CA LYS A 141 -4.78 -20.00 -7.37
C LYS A 141 -5.14 -18.91 -8.40
N GLY A 142 -5.35 -17.68 -7.95
CA GLY A 142 -5.58 -16.53 -8.83
C GLY A 142 -4.42 -16.32 -9.82
N GLN A 143 -4.72 -15.83 -11.02
CA GLN A 143 -3.72 -15.61 -12.06
C GLN A 143 -2.72 -14.50 -11.71
N GLY A 144 -3.16 -13.50 -10.95
CA GLY A 144 -2.39 -12.32 -10.55
C GLY A 144 -2.31 -11.25 -11.62
N ILE A 145 -1.94 -10.03 -11.21
CA ILE A 145 -1.79 -8.88 -12.11
C ILE A 145 -0.42 -8.96 -12.78
N GLN A 146 -0.40 -9.22 -14.08
CA GLN A 146 0.82 -9.20 -14.89
C GLN A 146 1.25 -7.77 -15.23
N ASN A 147 2.55 -7.57 -15.50
CA ASN A 147 3.10 -6.32 -16.02
C ASN A 147 2.79 -5.08 -15.15
N ALA A 148 2.83 -5.25 -13.83
CA ALA A 148 2.60 -4.23 -12.82
C ALA A 148 3.77 -4.20 -11.82
N ASP A 149 4.11 -3.02 -11.33
CA ASP A 149 4.97 -2.85 -10.15
C ASP A 149 4.16 -2.45 -8.91
N PHE A 150 2.99 -1.85 -9.14
CA PHE A 150 2.01 -1.46 -8.12
C PHE A 150 0.58 -1.61 -8.67
N VAL A 151 -0.36 -2.04 -7.82
CA VAL A 151 -1.79 -2.18 -8.14
C VAL A 151 -2.59 -1.16 -7.32
N PHE A 152 -3.43 -0.38 -7.98
CA PHE A 152 -4.14 0.74 -7.36
C PHE A 152 -5.65 0.57 -7.50
N TYR A 153 -6.32 0.35 -6.37
CA TYR A 153 -7.76 0.15 -6.32
C TYR A 153 -8.46 1.47 -5.99
N VAL A 154 -9.34 1.95 -6.89
CA VAL A 154 -9.96 3.26 -6.78
C VAL A 154 -11.46 3.14 -6.57
N SER A 155 -11.97 3.75 -5.51
CA SER A 155 -13.40 3.88 -5.20
C SER A 155 -13.83 5.34 -5.14
N ALA A 156 -15.14 5.57 -5.23
CA ALA A 156 -15.77 6.85 -5.01
C ALA A 156 -16.99 6.72 -4.07
N MET A 157 -16.74 6.35 -2.81
CA MET A 157 -17.78 6.13 -1.81
C MET A 157 -17.81 7.27 -0.78
N GLN A 158 -19.02 7.76 -0.47
CA GLN A 158 -19.23 8.67 0.65
C GLN A 158 -19.20 7.85 1.95
N THR A 159 -18.09 7.94 2.69
CA THR A 159 -17.80 7.15 3.90
C THR A 159 -17.63 8.07 5.10
N ASP A 160 -17.65 7.54 6.34
CA ASP A 160 -17.44 8.33 7.57
C ASP A 160 -16.16 9.18 7.54
N ARG A 161 -15.11 8.72 6.86
CA ARG A 161 -13.86 9.49 6.66
C ARG A 161 -14.08 10.75 5.83
N CYS A 162 -14.99 10.72 4.85
CA CYS A 162 -15.38 11.88 4.05
C CYS A 162 -16.14 12.95 4.85
N HIS A 163 -16.63 12.62 6.05
CA HIS A 163 -17.26 13.58 6.97
C HIS A 163 -16.28 14.16 8.01
N LYS A 164 -15.04 13.65 8.08
CA LYS A 164 -14.00 14.14 8.98
C LYS A 164 -13.14 15.17 8.27
N GLY A 165 -13.32 16.45 8.63
CA GLY A 165 -12.69 17.56 7.91
C GLY A 165 -13.21 17.70 6.47
N GLN A 166 -12.66 18.64 5.70
CA GLN A 166 -12.96 18.80 4.28
C GLN A 166 -12.20 17.78 3.43
N THR A 167 -12.30 16.49 3.79
CA THR A 167 -11.59 15.40 3.12
C THR A 167 -12.15 15.21 1.70
N VAL A 168 -11.31 15.46 0.70
CA VAL A 168 -11.62 15.31 -0.74
C VAL A 168 -11.37 13.88 -1.20
N ALA A 169 -10.31 13.27 -0.71
CA ALA A 169 -9.94 11.88 -0.94
C ALA A 169 -9.14 11.37 0.25
N TYR A 170 -8.98 10.05 0.36
CA TYR A 170 -7.99 9.43 1.24
C TYR A 170 -7.45 8.15 0.62
N ALA A 171 -6.18 7.83 0.90
CA ALA A 171 -5.50 6.67 0.36
C ALA A 171 -4.53 6.03 1.35
N ALA A 172 -4.23 4.75 1.12
CA ALA A 172 -3.23 4.01 1.87
C ALA A 172 -2.70 2.83 1.05
N HIS A 173 -1.51 2.36 1.42
CA HIS A 173 -1.06 1.03 1.00
C HIS A 173 -1.96 -0.04 1.63
N CYS A 174 -2.08 -1.18 0.95
CA CYS A 174 -2.79 -2.37 1.46
C CYS A 174 -1.82 -3.48 1.81
N GLN A 175 -0.83 -3.75 0.93
CA GLN A 175 0.15 -4.81 1.10
C GLN A 175 1.51 -4.41 0.52
N GLN A 176 2.58 -4.94 1.11
CA GLN A 176 3.97 -4.77 0.69
C GLN A 176 4.54 -6.13 0.26
N GLU A 177 5.55 -6.16 -0.61
CA GLU A 177 6.29 -7.39 -0.87
C GLU A 177 7.37 -7.65 0.19
N ALA A 178 7.64 -8.94 0.46
CA ALA A 178 8.47 -9.40 1.56
C ALA A 178 10.00 -9.24 1.35
N ALA A 179 10.46 -8.97 0.13
CA ALA A 179 11.88 -8.89 -0.21
C ALA A 179 12.49 -7.51 0.09
N LEU A 180 11.80 -6.42 -0.26
CA LEU A 180 12.27 -5.04 -0.08
C LEU A 180 11.29 -4.13 0.68
N ASP A 181 10.23 -4.68 1.26
CA ASP A 181 9.16 -3.90 1.93
C ASP A 181 8.49 -2.87 1.00
N ARG A 182 8.54 -3.04 -0.32
CA ARG A 182 7.93 -2.10 -1.28
C ARG A 182 6.40 -2.30 -1.29
N PRO A 183 5.58 -1.24 -1.20
CA PRO A 183 4.14 -1.34 -1.46
C PRO A 183 3.89 -1.90 -2.86
N ILE A 184 3.01 -2.90 -2.95
CA ILE A 184 2.63 -3.56 -4.21
C ILE A 184 1.14 -3.39 -4.51
N ALA A 185 0.34 -3.08 -3.50
CA ALA A 185 -1.03 -2.66 -3.67
C ALA A 185 -1.38 -1.54 -2.70
N GLY A 186 -2.25 -0.64 -3.14
CA GLY A 186 -2.87 0.39 -2.32
C GLY A 186 -4.22 0.78 -2.88
N HIS A 187 -4.94 1.58 -2.12
CA HIS A 187 -6.26 2.08 -2.49
C HIS A 187 -6.33 3.59 -2.41
N ALA A 188 -7.28 4.19 -3.13
CA ALA A 188 -7.79 5.52 -2.85
C ALA A 188 -9.32 5.50 -2.88
N ASN A 189 -9.94 6.27 -1.99
CA ASN A 189 -11.35 6.58 -2.04
C ASN A 189 -11.54 8.08 -2.24
N LEU A 190 -12.18 8.45 -3.34
CA LEU A 190 -12.61 9.82 -3.63
C LEU A 190 -13.95 10.09 -2.94
N CYS A 191 -14.09 11.20 -2.22
CA CYS A 191 -15.31 11.55 -1.50
C CYS A 191 -16.30 12.26 -2.44
N PRO A 192 -17.40 11.63 -2.89
CA PRO A 192 -18.21 12.14 -4.01
C PRO A 192 -18.76 13.55 -3.81
N ASN A 193 -19.10 13.90 -2.57
CA ASN A 193 -19.65 15.21 -2.23
C ASN A 193 -18.57 16.31 -2.25
N SER A 194 -17.31 15.95 -2.02
CA SER A 194 -16.15 16.87 -1.95
C SER A 194 -15.46 17.10 -3.30
N ILE A 195 -15.75 16.29 -4.32
CA ILE A 195 -15.21 16.49 -5.69
C ILE A 195 -15.86 17.73 -6.31
N SER A 196 -15.06 18.75 -6.60
CA SER A 196 -15.48 19.89 -7.42
C SER A 196 -15.22 19.63 -8.91
N THR A 197 -16.12 20.12 -9.76
CA THR A 197 -15.99 20.13 -11.23
C THR A 197 -15.62 21.51 -11.79
N LYS A 198 -15.46 22.51 -10.91
CA LYS A 198 -15.16 23.89 -11.31
C LYS A 198 -13.70 24.02 -11.77
N PRO A 199 -13.39 24.68 -12.90
CA PRO A 199 -12.03 24.78 -13.44
C PRO A 199 -10.99 25.26 -12.44
N GLN A 200 -11.31 26.27 -11.62
CA GLN A 200 -10.39 26.84 -10.62
C GLN A 200 -10.06 25.89 -9.46
N ASP A 201 -10.87 24.86 -9.23
CA ASP A 201 -10.64 23.89 -8.15
C ASP A 201 -9.84 22.67 -8.65
N LEU A 202 -9.67 22.50 -9.97
CA LEU A 202 -9.08 21.30 -10.58
C LEU A 202 -7.61 21.11 -10.21
N ASP A 203 -6.82 22.18 -10.13
CA ASP A 203 -5.40 22.10 -9.72
C ASP A 203 -5.27 21.63 -8.26
N THR A 204 -6.16 22.12 -7.39
CA THR A 204 -6.21 21.70 -5.98
C THR A 204 -6.64 20.24 -5.85
N LEU A 205 -7.65 19.82 -6.63
CA LEU A 205 -8.10 18.43 -6.70
C LEU A 205 -7.00 17.51 -7.25
N LEU A 206 -6.29 17.91 -8.30
CA LEU A 206 -5.17 17.17 -8.89
C LEU A 206 -4.01 17.03 -7.89
N SER A 207 -3.63 18.11 -7.23
CA SER A 207 -2.61 18.10 -6.17
C SER A 207 -3.00 17.17 -5.02
N THR A 208 -4.26 17.20 -4.60
CA THR A 208 -4.78 16.31 -3.54
C THR A 208 -4.72 14.84 -3.98
N VAL A 209 -5.16 14.51 -5.19
CA VAL A 209 -5.10 13.13 -5.70
C VAL A 209 -3.65 12.66 -5.89
N LYS A 210 -2.72 13.53 -6.31
CA LYS A 210 -1.27 13.22 -6.32
C LYS A 210 -0.77 12.91 -4.91
N HIS A 211 -1.15 13.69 -3.90
CA HIS A 211 -0.77 13.50 -2.49
C HIS A 211 -1.30 12.16 -1.93
N GLU A 212 -2.55 11.82 -2.22
CA GLU A 212 -3.12 10.53 -1.81
C GLU A 212 -2.43 9.34 -2.49
N ILE A 213 -2.13 9.41 -3.79
CA ILE A 213 -1.34 8.37 -4.47
C ILE A 213 0.05 8.24 -3.81
N LEU A 214 0.68 9.33 -3.40
CA LEU A 214 1.99 9.31 -2.71
C LEU A 214 1.93 8.54 -1.37
N HIS A 215 0.85 8.67 -0.60
CA HIS A 215 0.60 7.83 0.57
C HIS A 215 0.41 6.35 0.22
N ALA A 216 -0.36 6.04 -0.81
CA ALA A 216 -0.55 4.66 -1.28
C ALA A 216 0.78 4.00 -1.75
N LEU A 217 1.68 4.80 -2.33
CA LEU A 217 3.01 4.39 -2.77
C LEU A 217 4.06 4.26 -1.65
N GLY A 218 3.68 4.53 -0.39
CA GLY A 218 4.48 4.21 0.79
C GLY A 218 5.00 5.40 1.59
N PHE A 219 4.69 6.63 1.20
CA PHE A 219 5.11 7.83 1.94
C PHE A 219 4.14 8.13 3.09
N SER A 220 3.98 7.16 3.99
CA SER A 220 3.19 7.27 5.22
C SER A 220 4.07 7.07 6.43
N VAL A 221 3.77 7.75 7.54
CA VAL A 221 4.58 7.69 8.78
C VAL A 221 4.75 6.26 9.32
N SER A 222 3.74 5.41 9.14
CA SER A 222 3.75 3.98 9.51
C SER A 222 4.65 3.10 8.64
N LEU A 223 5.22 3.64 7.55
CA LEU A 223 6.11 2.92 6.63
C LEU A 223 7.54 3.44 6.60
N TYR A 224 7.85 4.56 7.25
CA TYR A 224 9.19 5.14 7.24
C TYR A 224 10.24 4.22 7.87
N ALA A 225 9.89 3.45 8.91
CA ALA A 225 10.81 2.45 9.46
C ALA A 225 11.04 1.27 8.50
N TYR A 226 10.15 1.02 7.53
CA TYR A 226 10.36 -0.03 6.54
C TYR A 226 11.34 0.37 5.41
N PHE A 227 11.70 1.65 5.32
CA PHE A 227 12.53 2.18 4.24
C PHE A 227 13.92 1.52 4.13
N ARG A 228 14.44 1.50 2.90
CA ARG A 228 15.67 0.81 2.51
C ARG A 228 16.59 1.69 1.68
N ASP A 229 17.89 1.44 1.76
CA ASP A 229 18.93 2.14 1.01
C ASP A 229 18.94 1.77 -0.49
N LYS A 230 19.84 2.41 -1.25
CA LYS A 230 20.02 2.12 -2.68
C LYS A 230 20.36 0.66 -2.99
N SER A 231 20.96 -0.06 -2.05
CA SER A 231 21.38 -1.47 -2.15
C SER A 231 20.36 -2.47 -1.59
N GLY A 232 19.18 -1.98 -1.15
CA GLY A 232 18.09 -2.78 -0.59
C GLY A 232 18.31 -3.26 0.84
N TYR A 233 19.22 -2.67 1.60
CA TYR A 233 19.37 -2.89 3.04
C TYR A 233 18.40 -2.00 3.84
N PRO A 234 17.80 -2.50 4.94
CA PRO A 234 16.98 -1.68 5.85
C PRO A 234 17.72 -0.46 6.41
N LEU A 235 17.09 0.71 6.41
CA LEU A 235 17.60 1.90 7.11
C LEU A 235 17.36 1.83 8.63
N THR A 236 16.29 1.15 9.05
CA THR A 236 15.97 0.90 10.47
C THR A 236 16.30 -0.55 10.83
N PRO A 237 17.00 -0.81 11.96
CA PRO A 237 17.31 -2.17 12.42
C PRO A 237 16.08 -3.09 12.48
N ARG A 238 16.27 -4.35 12.08
CA ARG A 238 15.23 -5.39 12.07
C ARG A 238 15.40 -6.33 13.25
N GLY A 239 14.27 -6.72 13.86
CA GLY A 239 14.23 -7.82 14.82
C GLY A 239 14.36 -9.19 14.15
N ARG A 240 14.36 -10.26 14.96
CA ARG A 240 14.44 -11.66 14.48
C ARG A 240 13.31 -12.07 13.52
N ASN A 241 12.20 -11.33 13.51
CA ASN A 241 11.06 -11.51 12.60
C ASN A 241 11.19 -10.71 11.29
N GLY A 242 12.33 -10.06 11.02
CA GLY A 242 12.55 -9.24 9.82
C GLY A 242 11.84 -7.88 9.81
N LYS A 243 11.09 -7.53 10.87
CA LYS A 243 10.34 -6.26 10.99
C LYS A 243 11.08 -5.25 11.88
N PRO A 244 10.86 -3.93 11.70
CA PRO A 244 11.40 -2.91 12.61
C PRO A 244 10.91 -3.12 14.06
N MET A 245 11.65 -2.57 15.02
CA MET A 245 11.34 -2.69 16.45
C MET A 245 10.42 -1.55 16.91
N VAL A 246 9.29 -1.90 17.54
CA VAL A 246 8.27 -0.94 18.02
C VAL A 246 8.49 -0.59 19.48
N ASN A 247 8.33 0.68 19.91
CA ASN A 247 8.25 0.95 21.35
C ASN A 247 6.87 0.58 21.87
N LYS A 248 6.83 -0.22 22.92
CA LYS A 248 5.57 -0.57 23.60
C LYS A 248 4.89 0.63 24.29
N VAL A 249 5.64 1.71 24.57
CA VAL A 249 5.15 2.87 25.33
C VAL A 249 4.28 3.83 24.51
N SER A 250 4.40 3.84 23.18
CA SER A 250 3.73 4.83 22.32
C SER A 250 2.96 4.25 21.13
N GLY A 251 3.08 2.95 20.84
CA GLY A 251 2.54 2.36 19.61
C GLY A 251 3.18 2.87 18.32
N ILE A 252 4.26 3.65 18.44
CA ILE A 252 5.03 4.21 17.33
C ILE A 252 6.26 3.31 17.11
N GLU A 253 6.53 2.98 15.85
CA GLU A 253 7.77 2.29 15.47
C GLU A 253 8.97 3.18 15.83
N LEU A 254 9.85 2.69 16.72
CA LEU A 254 11.03 3.45 17.08
C LEU A 254 11.94 3.58 15.87
N ASN A 255 12.66 4.70 15.85
CA ASN A 255 13.60 5.03 14.80
C ASN A 255 12.87 5.27 13.46
N ASN A 256 11.99 6.28 13.47
CA ASN A 256 11.89 7.17 12.32
C ASN A 256 13.29 7.83 12.15
N PRO A 257 14.07 7.51 11.11
CA PRO A 257 15.41 8.06 10.93
C PRO A 257 15.40 9.56 10.55
N PHE A 258 14.22 10.17 10.40
CA PHE A 258 14.07 11.54 9.91
C PHE A 258 13.69 12.58 10.98
N GLY A 259 13.48 12.18 12.24
CA GLY A 259 13.57 13.05 13.43
C GLY A 259 12.65 14.28 13.53
N LYS A 260 11.72 14.51 12.60
CA LYS A 260 10.80 15.67 12.59
C LYS A 260 9.37 15.25 12.19
N PRO A 261 8.33 15.95 12.67
CA PRO A 261 6.96 15.80 12.16
C PRO A 261 6.88 16.23 10.69
N ALA A 262 5.87 15.72 9.98
CA ALA A 262 5.70 15.94 8.54
C ALA A 262 5.37 17.41 8.21
N ILE A 263 5.95 17.90 7.12
CA ILE A 263 5.73 19.24 6.54
C ILE A 263 5.04 18.95 5.17
N PRO A 264 3.83 19.47 4.79
CA PRO A 264 3.04 18.89 3.64
C PRO A 264 3.46 19.07 2.15
N PHE A 265 2.97 19.99 1.27
CA PHE A 265 3.41 20.04 -0.17
C PHE A 265 3.46 21.44 -0.88
N ARG A 266 4.57 21.80 -1.59
CA ARG A 266 4.65 22.96 -2.53
C ARG A 266 5.53 22.67 -3.77
N GLU A 267 5.14 23.14 -4.95
CA GLU A 267 5.76 22.79 -6.24
C GLU A 267 7.00 23.67 -6.56
N GLY A 268 8.07 23.08 -7.10
CA GLY A 268 9.32 23.79 -7.40
C GLY A 268 10.10 23.14 -8.55
N ASN A 269 10.62 23.97 -9.46
CA ASN A 269 11.36 23.54 -10.66
C ASN A 269 12.73 22.93 -10.31
N SER A 270 12.81 21.60 -10.19
CA SER A 270 14.08 20.87 -10.31
C SER A 270 13.88 19.45 -10.82
N GLN A 271 14.69 19.03 -11.79
CA GLN A 271 14.75 17.66 -12.27
C GLN A 271 15.45 16.77 -11.23
N ASN A 272 14.69 16.07 -10.38
CA ASN A 272 15.25 15.16 -9.38
C ASN A 272 14.54 13.80 -9.42
N LEU A 273 15.31 12.73 -9.70
CA LEU A 273 14.79 11.37 -9.70
C LEU A 273 14.35 10.96 -8.28
N VAL A 274 13.11 10.52 -8.14
CA VAL A 274 12.65 9.83 -6.94
C VAL A 274 12.61 8.33 -7.24
N THR A 275 13.07 7.48 -6.30
CA THR A 275 13.19 6.03 -6.53
C THR A 275 12.40 5.22 -5.51
N ILE A 276 11.36 4.51 -5.95
CA ILE A 276 10.63 3.57 -5.08
C ILE A 276 11.28 2.19 -5.15
N GLY A 277 11.77 1.74 -4.00
CA GLY A 277 12.51 0.49 -3.83
C GLY A 277 14.01 0.67 -3.56
N SER A 278 14.48 1.93 -3.38
CA SER A 278 15.90 2.24 -3.10
C SER A 278 16.16 3.61 -2.44
N ASN A 279 15.10 4.27 -1.99
CA ASN A 279 14.98 5.58 -1.33
C ASN A 279 16.26 6.43 -1.23
N THR A 280 16.48 7.28 -2.25
CA THR A 280 17.34 8.47 -2.15
C THR A 280 16.48 9.70 -2.46
N ARG A 281 16.70 10.79 -1.71
CA ARG A 281 15.90 12.04 -1.64
C ARG A 281 16.08 12.93 -2.91
N GLN A 282 15.29 13.97 -3.18
CA GLN A 282 14.56 14.90 -2.29
C GLN A 282 13.17 15.28 -2.87
N ILE A 283 12.13 15.16 -2.05
CA ILE A 283 10.85 15.85 -2.28
C ILE A 283 10.74 16.89 -1.16
N GLU A 284 10.77 18.17 -1.51
CA GLU A 284 10.40 19.26 -0.60
C GLU A 284 8.89 19.43 -0.57
N THR A 285 8.37 19.68 0.63
CA THR A 285 7.02 19.26 0.97
C THR A 285 6.56 20.18 2.13
N SER A 286 5.66 21.15 1.86
CA SER A 286 5.11 22.16 2.81
C SER A 286 3.69 22.70 2.51
N LEU A 287 2.69 22.45 3.39
CA LEU A 287 1.30 22.99 3.44
C LEU A 287 0.65 22.59 4.80
N TYR A 288 1.10 23.06 5.96
CA TYR A 288 0.95 24.43 6.48
C TYR A 288 2.22 24.87 7.22
#